data_AF-A0A938AX70-F1
#
_entry.id   AF-A0A938AX70-F1
#
_cell.length_a   1.000
_cell.length_b   1.000
_cell.length_c   1.000
_cell.angle_alpha   90.00
_cell.angle_beta   90.00
_cell.angle_gamma   90.00
#
_symmetry.space_group_name_H-M   'P 1'
#
loop_
_entity.id
_entity.type
_entity.pdbx_description
1 polymer ?
#
loop_
_entity_poly.entity_id
_entity_poly.type
_entity_poly.pdbx_seq_one_letter_code
_entity_poly.pdbx_strand_id
1 'polypeptide(L)'
;MSKNMEKIKMDDFSDYEEKWLEKGKGKRKEKGTPTKSEKKRSKQEIQAAKKIRAEEAEKEIAEHLSSSFKHPETDKNQKQIQSYIEWVKDSLEFKAPRLNWEEVEVKSFVASVKAGGQQRQRTRSGVRLTHLPTLISTKNEDERSFEQNKQKAKLVLLEKLEEHLNLWQTLIENSPGKINIEKKIFNLVVIK
;
A
#
# COMPACT_ATOMS: atom_id res chain seq x y z
N MET A 1 -19.57 -55.06 -6.86
CA MET A 1 -19.65 -54.84 -5.40
C MET A 1 -19.78 -53.34 -5.14
N SER A 2 -21.01 -52.82 -5.18
CA SER A 2 -21.27 -51.40 -4.93
C SER A 2 -21.33 -51.15 -3.43
N LYS A 3 -20.50 -50.23 -2.93
CA LYS A 3 -20.60 -49.73 -1.56
C LYS A 3 -21.94 -49.02 -1.40
N ASN A 4 -22.80 -49.54 -0.52
CA ASN A 4 -23.93 -48.79 0.01
C ASN A 4 -23.38 -47.59 0.79
N MET A 5 -23.64 -46.38 0.30
CA MET A 5 -23.58 -45.17 1.12
C MET A 5 -24.83 -45.17 1.99
N GLU A 6 -24.68 -45.49 3.27
CA GLU A 6 -25.71 -45.19 4.26
C GLU A 6 -25.81 -43.66 4.38
N LYS A 7 -27.01 -43.15 4.10
CA LYS A 7 -27.35 -41.74 4.31
C LYS A 7 -27.39 -41.49 5.81
N ILE A 8 -26.44 -40.70 6.31
CA ILE A 8 -26.49 -40.15 7.66
C ILE A 8 -27.78 -39.33 7.77
N LYS A 9 -28.66 -39.70 8.71
CA LYS A 9 -29.91 -38.97 8.97
C LYS A 9 -29.56 -37.63 9.62
N MET A 10 -30.30 -36.60 9.21
CA MET A 10 -30.08 -35.19 9.57
C MET A 10 -30.40 -34.85 11.04
N ASP A 11 -30.80 -35.84 11.84
CA ASP A 11 -31.23 -35.66 13.25
C ASP A 11 -30.13 -36.01 14.27
N ASP A 12 -29.02 -36.63 13.86
CA ASP A 12 -27.88 -36.97 14.74
C ASP A 12 -26.95 -35.78 15.07
N PHE A 13 -27.26 -34.58 14.54
CA PHE A 13 -26.49 -33.36 14.84
C PHE A 13 -26.91 -32.65 16.14
N SER A 14 -28.04 -33.03 16.74
CA SER A 14 -28.56 -32.36 17.95
C SER A 14 -27.79 -32.73 19.23
N ASP A 15 -27.10 -33.87 19.25
CA ASP A 15 -26.45 -34.41 20.44
C ASP A 15 -25.00 -33.90 20.63
N TYR A 16 -24.44 -33.24 19.63
CA TYR A 16 -23.07 -32.68 19.68
C TYR A 16 -23.00 -31.31 20.39
N GLU A 17 -24.11 -30.58 20.45
CA GLU A 17 -24.18 -29.27 21.14
C GLU A 17 -24.31 -29.40 22.66
N GLU A 18 -24.98 -30.44 23.18
CA GLU A 18 -25.18 -30.58 24.63
C GLU A 18 -23.88 -30.90 25.39
N LYS A 19 -22.95 -31.62 24.78
CA LYS A 19 -21.70 -32.03 25.43
C LYS A 19 -20.68 -30.89 25.60
N TRP A 20 -20.82 -29.79 24.84
CA TRP A 20 -19.96 -28.60 24.97
C TRP A 20 -20.53 -27.52 25.87
N LEU A 21 -21.83 -27.56 26.18
CA LEU A 21 -22.50 -26.57 27.03
C LEU A 21 -22.30 -26.81 28.54
N GLU A 22 -21.84 -28.00 28.95
CA GLU A 22 -21.61 -28.34 30.36
C GLU A 22 -20.22 -27.97 30.90
N LYS A 23 -19.30 -27.43 30.08
CA LYS A 23 -18.02 -26.90 30.57
C LYS A 23 -18.21 -25.52 31.19
N GLY A 24 -18.66 -25.51 32.45
CA GLY A 24 -18.46 -24.46 33.44
C GLY A 24 -18.66 -23.03 32.94
N LYS A 25 -19.87 -22.49 33.14
CA LYS A 25 -20.12 -21.04 33.14
C LYS A 25 -19.35 -20.38 34.29
N GLY A 26 -18.04 -20.23 34.15
CA GLY A 26 -17.26 -19.32 34.98
C GLY A 26 -17.82 -17.92 34.79
N LYS A 27 -18.26 -17.27 35.88
CA LYS A 27 -18.72 -15.87 35.83
C LYS A 27 -17.62 -15.05 35.14
N ARG A 28 -17.88 -14.53 33.93
CA ARG A 28 -17.06 -13.49 33.32
C ARG A 28 -17.03 -12.34 34.32
N LYS A 29 -15.91 -12.14 35.01
CA LYS A 29 -15.73 -10.95 35.86
C LYS A 29 -15.92 -9.73 34.95
N GLU A 30 -16.88 -8.87 35.29
CA GLU A 30 -17.00 -7.56 34.66
C GLU A 30 -15.65 -6.86 34.79
N LYS A 31 -15.04 -6.44 33.66
CA LYS A 31 -13.80 -5.67 33.71
C LYS A 31 -14.12 -4.35 34.41
N GLY A 32 -13.64 -4.19 35.64
CA GLY A 32 -13.75 -2.93 36.38
C GLY A 32 -13.07 -1.78 35.63
N THR A 33 -13.37 -0.54 36.02
CA THR A 33 -12.75 0.64 35.42
C THR A 33 -11.23 0.61 35.54
N PRO A 34 -10.47 0.92 34.47
CA PRO A 34 -9.01 0.85 34.50
C PRO A 34 -8.41 1.75 35.59
N THR A 35 -7.43 1.21 36.32
CA THR A 35 -6.62 1.93 37.31
C THR A 35 -5.80 3.05 36.66
N LYS A 36 -5.32 4.01 37.45
CA LYS A 36 -4.44 5.09 36.96
C LYS A 36 -3.16 4.54 36.30
N SER A 37 -2.61 3.43 36.84
CA SER A 37 -1.44 2.75 36.29
C SER A 37 -1.73 2.11 34.94
N GLU A 38 -2.85 1.38 34.81
CA GLU A 38 -3.28 0.78 33.55
C GLU A 38 -3.55 1.84 32.48
N LYS A 39 -4.18 2.97 32.84
CA LYS A 39 -4.38 4.10 31.92
C LYS A 39 -3.06 4.71 31.45
N LYS A 40 -2.06 4.85 32.34
CA LYS A 40 -0.74 5.37 31.97
C LYS A 40 -0.02 4.41 31.02
N ARG A 41 -0.01 3.13 31.34
CA ARG A 41 0.59 2.09 30.49
C ARG A 41 -0.06 2.04 29.12
N SER A 42 -1.40 2.05 29.06
CA SER A 42 -2.14 2.09 27.80
C SER A 42 -1.80 3.32 26.96
N LYS A 43 -1.67 4.52 27.58
CA LYS A 43 -1.21 5.72 26.86
C LYS A 43 0.20 5.56 26.29
N GLN A 44 1.12 4.96 27.05
CA GLN A 44 2.49 4.69 26.58
C GLN A 44 2.51 3.68 25.43
N GLU A 45 1.71 2.62 25.52
CA GLU A 45 1.56 1.62 24.46
C GLU A 45 1.00 2.22 23.17
N ILE A 46 -0.02 3.08 23.28
CA ILE A 46 -0.56 3.82 22.13
C ILE A 46 0.50 4.74 21.52
N GLN A 47 1.24 5.49 22.34
CA GLN A 47 2.31 6.36 21.86
C GLN A 47 3.43 5.58 21.17
N ALA A 48 3.86 4.45 21.75
CA ALA A 48 4.85 3.57 21.15
C ALA A 48 4.37 3.02 19.81
N ALA A 49 3.12 2.54 19.74
CA ALA A 49 2.53 2.05 18.50
C ALA A 49 2.42 3.13 17.43
N LYS A 50 2.07 4.37 17.79
CA LYS A 50 2.09 5.51 16.84
C LYS A 50 3.50 5.76 16.33
N LYS A 51 4.49 5.81 17.22
CA LYS A 51 5.89 6.01 16.85
C LYS A 51 6.38 4.96 15.85
N ILE A 52 6.07 3.69 16.10
CA ILE A 52 6.42 2.57 15.21
C ILE A 52 5.80 2.78 13.82
N ARG A 53 4.50 3.07 13.73
CA ARG A 53 3.85 3.33 12.43
C ARG A 53 4.46 4.50 11.67
N ALA A 54 4.79 5.58 12.39
CA ALA A 54 5.45 6.73 11.78
C ALA A 54 6.85 6.38 11.27
N GLU A 55 7.63 5.61 12.03
CA GLU A 55 8.97 5.17 11.65
C GLU A 55 8.95 4.22 10.44
N GLU A 56 7.99 3.29 10.40
CA GLU A 56 7.78 2.38 9.27
C GLU A 56 7.40 3.15 8.00
N ALA A 57 6.42 4.06 8.09
CA ALA A 57 6.00 4.88 6.96
C ALA A 57 7.14 5.79 6.46
N GLU A 58 7.89 6.41 7.36
CA GLU A 58 9.06 7.22 7.01
C GLU A 58 10.13 6.40 6.29
N LYS A 59 10.39 5.17 6.75
CA LYS A 59 11.36 4.28 6.13
C LYS A 59 10.98 3.93 4.70
N GLU A 60 9.71 3.59 4.45
CA GLU A 60 9.22 3.28 3.11
C GLU A 60 9.29 4.49 2.17
N ILE A 61 8.90 5.67 2.67
CA ILE A 61 9.05 6.93 1.92
C ILE A 61 10.52 7.18 1.59
N ALA A 62 11.42 7.02 2.56
CA ALA A 62 12.86 7.22 2.37
C ALA A 62 13.43 6.25 1.33
N GLU A 63 13.03 4.99 1.36
CA GLU A 63 13.43 3.98 0.38
C GLU A 63 13.00 4.39 -1.03
N HIS A 64 11.73 4.77 -1.21
CA HIS A 64 11.22 5.25 -2.48
C HIS A 64 11.99 6.48 -2.99
N LEU A 65 12.20 7.47 -2.13
CA LEU A 65 12.91 8.70 -2.46
C LEU A 65 14.37 8.43 -2.86
N SER A 66 15.07 7.60 -2.09
CA SER A 66 16.47 7.27 -2.34
C SER A 66 16.68 6.48 -3.65
N SER A 67 15.69 5.67 -4.04
CA SER A 67 15.70 4.89 -5.27
C SER A 67 15.37 5.75 -6.50
N SER A 68 14.41 6.66 -6.35
CA SER A 68 13.86 7.47 -7.45
C SER A 68 14.71 8.70 -7.77
N PHE A 69 15.22 9.40 -6.76
CA PHE A 69 15.94 10.68 -6.92
C PHE A 69 17.45 10.52 -6.73
N LYS A 70 18.12 9.87 -7.69
CA LYS A 70 19.58 9.67 -7.66
C LYS A 70 20.32 10.97 -7.99
N HIS A 71 21.27 11.41 -7.17
CA HIS A 71 22.06 12.66 -7.34
C HIS A 71 21.26 13.96 -7.18
N PRO A 72 20.79 14.29 -5.95
CA PRO A 72 19.94 15.46 -5.70
C PRO A 72 20.61 16.81 -5.99
N GLU A 73 21.94 16.84 -6.13
CA GLU A 73 22.71 18.05 -6.42
C GLU A 73 22.51 18.61 -7.84
N THR A 74 21.98 17.81 -8.77
CA THR A 74 21.78 18.27 -10.15
C THR A 74 20.54 19.15 -10.29
N ASP A 75 20.60 20.21 -11.09
CA ASP A 75 19.47 21.14 -11.35
C ASP A 75 18.20 20.38 -11.81
N LYS A 76 18.38 19.36 -12.66
CA LYS A 76 17.28 18.51 -13.12
C LYS A 76 16.59 17.79 -11.95
N ASN A 77 17.37 17.22 -11.03
CA ASN A 77 16.79 16.51 -9.89
C ASN A 77 16.22 17.44 -8.84
N GLN A 78 16.76 18.65 -8.67
CA GLN A 78 16.15 19.66 -7.81
C GLN A 78 14.75 20.04 -8.33
N LYS A 79 14.60 20.27 -9.63
CA LYS A 79 13.28 20.50 -10.27
C LYS A 79 12.33 19.31 -10.10
N GLN A 80 12.87 18.09 -10.19
CA GLN A 80 12.11 16.87 -9.98
C GLN A 80 11.63 16.73 -8.53
N ILE A 81 12.49 17.05 -7.55
CA ILE A 81 12.14 17.09 -6.11
C ILE A 81 11.10 18.17 -5.85
N GLN A 82 11.22 19.34 -6.47
CA GLN A 82 10.22 20.41 -6.39
C GLN A 82 8.85 19.93 -6.87
N SER A 83 8.80 19.25 -8.03
CA SER A 83 7.56 18.69 -8.59
C SER A 83 6.95 17.63 -7.66
N TYR A 84 7.78 16.82 -7.01
CA TYR A 84 7.34 15.84 -6.02
C TYR A 84 6.78 16.52 -4.76
N ILE A 85 7.43 17.56 -4.25
CA ILE A 85 6.95 18.34 -3.09
C ILE A 85 5.56 18.91 -3.38
N GLU A 86 5.37 19.51 -4.55
CA GLU A 86 4.08 20.06 -4.99
C GLU A 86 3.03 18.96 -5.05
N TRP A 87 3.35 17.82 -5.67
CA TRP A 87 2.46 16.67 -5.71
C TRP A 87 2.04 16.17 -4.31
N VAL A 88 2.98 16.07 -3.36
CA VAL A 88 2.68 15.64 -1.98
C VAL A 88 1.75 16.64 -1.29
N LYS A 89 2.02 17.95 -1.41
CA LYS A 89 1.20 19.00 -0.79
C LYS A 89 -0.23 18.97 -1.31
N ASP A 90 -0.39 19.01 -2.63
CA ASP A 90 -1.71 18.99 -3.27
C ASP A 90 -2.46 17.71 -2.89
N SER A 91 -1.80 16.55 -2.97
CA SER A 91 -2.44 15.27 -2.67
C SER A 91 -2.86 15.16 -1.21
N LEU A 92 -2.10 15.75 -0.28
CA LEU A 92 -2.48 15.81 1.13
C LEU A 92 -3.63 16.79 1.40
N GLU A 93 -3.68 17.92 0.67
CA GLU A 93 -4.79 18.87 0.75
C GLU A 93 -6.10 18.24 0.29
N PHE A 94 -6.10 17.55 -0.85
CA PHE A 94 -7.27 16.86 -1.41
C PHE A 94 -7.54 15.49 -0.78
N LYS A 95 -6.62 14.97 0.05
CA LYS A 95 -6.64 13.61 0.61
C LYS A 95 -6.79 12.50 -0.45
N ALA A 96 -6.35 12.77 -1.66
CA ALA A 96 -6.41 11.85 -2.79
C ALA A 96 -5.22 12.13 -3.71
N PRO A 97 -4.68 11.13 -4.42
CA PRO A 97 -3.57 11.34 -5.32
C PRO A 97 -3.90 12.34 -6.43
N ARG A 98 -3.17 13.46 -6.51
CA ARG A 98 -3.23 14.36 -7.67
C ARG A 98 -2.69 13.59 -8.88
N LEU A 99 -3.53 13.39 -9.90
CA LEU A 99 -3.13 12.68 -11.12
C LEU A 99 -3.52 13.47 -12.36
N ASN A 100 -2.53 14.07 -13.01
CA ASN A 100 -2.66 14.63 -14.35
C ASN A 100 -2.09 13.63 -15.38
N TRP A 101 -2.90 13.21 -16.35
CA TRP A 101 -2.47 12.27 -17.39
C TRP A 101 -1.40 12.83 -18.33
N GLU A 102 -1.26 14.16 -18.42
CA GLU A 102 -0.19 14.82 -19.18
C GLU A 102 1.17 14.68 -18.48
N GLU A 103 1.16 14.52 -17.15
CA GLU A 103 2.35 14.25 -16.33
C GLU A 103 2.65 12.74 -16.23
N VAL A 104 2.07 11.91 -17.10
CA VAL A 104 2.31 10.46 -17.16
C VAL A 104 3.01 10.09 -18.46
N GLU A 105 4.24 9.60 -18.35
CA GLU A 105 4.98 9.06 -19.49
C GLU A 105 4.45 7.66 -19.85
N VAL A 106 4.07 7.46 -21.12
CA VAL A 106 3.61 6.18 -21.65
C VAL A 106 4.68 5.59 -22.56
N LYS A 107 5.29 4.47 -22.15
CA LYS A 107 6.28 3.72 -22.93
C LYS A 107 5.70 2.38 -23.39
N SER A 108 5.72 2.12 -24.71
CA SER A 108 5.33 0.83 -25.27
C SER A 108 6.54 -0.07 -25.51
N PHE A 109 6.39 -1.38 -25.28
CA PHE A 109 7.44 -2.37 -25.51
C PHE A 109 6.83 -3.70 -25.99
N VAL A 110 7.68 -4.57 -26.51
CA VAL A 110 7.27 -5.92 -26.94
C VAL A 110 7.05 -6.77 -25.70
N ALA A 111 5.83 -7.30 -25.53
CA ALA A 111 5.49 -8.11 -24.37
C ALA A 111 6.41 -9.33 -24.24
N SER A 112 6.78 -9.66 -23.01
CA SER A 112 7.62 -10.81 -22.69
C SER A 112 6.96 -12.10 -23.16
N VAL A 113 7.75 -13.07 -23.63
CA VAL A 113 7.24 -14.37 -24.05
C VAL A 113 6.72 -15.12 -22.83
N LYS A 114 5.38 -15.26 -22.70
CA LYS A 114 4.77 -16.15 -21.72
C LYS A 114 5.05 -17.60 -22.14
N ALA A 115 5.47 -18.46 -21.21
CA ALA A 115 5.78 -19.87 -21.47
C ALA A 115 4.51 -20.62 -21.93
N GLY A 116 4.33 -20.80 -23.24
CA GLY A 116 3.13 -21.43 -23.80
C GLY A 116 2.89 -21.16 -25.29
N GLY A 117 3.87 -21.50 -26.13
CA GLY A 117 3.71 -21.51 -27.60
C GLY A 117 4.81 -20.75 -28.32
N GLN A 118 5.39 -21.37 -29.36
CA GLN A 118 6.55 -20.90 -30.12
C GLN A 118 6.32 -19.59 -30.91
N GLN A 119 5.12 -19.01 -30.84
CA GLN A 119 4.81 -17.77 -31.53
C GLN A 119 5.26 -16.57 -30.70
N ARG A 120 6.45 -16.05 -31.02
CA ARG A 120 6.92 -14.75 -30.50
C ARG A 120 5.83 -13.69 -30.73
N GLN A 121 5.44 -12.99 -29.66
CA GLN A 121 4.64 -11.77 -29.81
C GLN A 121 5.51 -10.73 -30.52
N ARG A 122 5.16 -10.38 -31.76
CA ARG A 122 5.85 -9.33 -32.54
C ARG A 122 5.27 -7.94 -32.27
N THR A 123 4.10 -7.88 -31.64
CA THR A 123 3.37 -6.63 -31.38
C THR A 123 3.85 -5.97 -30.10
N ARG A 124 3.99 -4.63 -30.12
CA ARG A 124 4.29 -3.81 -28.93
C ARG A 124 3.04 -3.62 -28.07
N SER A 125 2.50 -4.71 -27.53
CA SER A 125 1.31 -4.72 -26.68
C SER A 125 1.62 -4.32 -25.23
N GLY A 126 2.86 -4.47 -24.77
CA GLY A 126 3.27 -4.13 -23.41
C GLY A 126 3.36 -2.61 -23.20
N VAL A 127 2.93 -2.16 -22.02
CA VAL A 127 2.92 -0.75 -21.62
C VAL A 127 3.61 -0.56 -20.27
N ARG A 128 4.39 0.53 -20.16
CA ARG A 128 4.90 1.07 -18.90
C ARG A 128 4.38 2.48 -18.76
N LEU A 129 3.73 2.76 -17.64
CA LEU A 129 3.32 4.09 -17.24
C LEU A 129 4.25 4.58 -16.14
N THR A 130 4.72 5.82 -16.24
CA THR A 130 5.53 6.47 -15.19
C THR A 130 4.89 7.80 -14.85
N HIS A 131 4.48 7.98 -13.59
CA HIS A 131 4.02 9.27 -13.11
C HIS A 131 5.24 10.17 -12.88
N LEU A 132 5.36 11.27 -13.62
CA LEU A 132 6.57 12.08 -13.66
C LEU A 132 6.90 12.71 -12.31
N PRO A 133 5.97 13.32 -11.54
CA PRO A 133 6.30 13.92 -10.24
C PRO A 133 6.88 12.94 -9.23
N THR A 134 6.33 11.71 -9.15
CA THR A 134 6.73 10.71 -8.15
C THR A 134 7.72 9.67 -8.67
N LEU A 135 7.91 9.58 -9.99
CA LEU A 135 8.68 8.53 -10.67
C LEU A 135 8.19 7.09 -10.38
N ILE A 136 7.01 6.94 -9.77
CA ILE A 136 6.34 5.65 -9.60
C ILE A 136 5.92 5.13 -10.96
N SER A 137 6.28 3.87 -11.24
CA SER A 137 5.96 3.24 -12.51
C SER A 137 5.21 1.91 -12.35
N THR A 138 4.40 1.63 -13.35
CA THR A 138 3.66 0.37 -13.50
C THR A 138 3.91 -0.22 -14.88
N LYS A 139 3.96 -1.55 -14.96
CA LYS A 139 4.12 -2.30 -16.20
C LYS A 139 2.91 -3.21 -16.33
N ASN A 140 2.34 -3.29 -17.53
CA ASN A 140 1.37 -4.33 -17.84
C ASN A 140 1.59 -4.87 -19.27
N GLU A 141 1.49 -6.18 -19.42
CA GLU A 141 1.67 -6.90 -20.68
C GLU A 141 0.78 -8.16 -20.75
N ASP A 142 -0.30 -8.19 -19.96
CA ASP A 142 -1.13 -9.39 -19.82
C ASP A 142 -1.97 -9.70 -21.04
N GLU A 143 -2.52 -8.66 -21.67
CA GLU A 143 -3.40 -8.76 -22.81
C GLU A 143 -2.64 -8.64 -24.13
N ARG A 144 -3.26 -9.13 -25.21
CA ARG A 144 -2.75 -8.93 -26.58
C ARG A 144 -2.97 -7.49 -27.07
N SER A 145 -3.88 -6.74 -26.46
CA SER A 145 -4.22 -5.36 -26.82
C SER A 145 -3.46 -4.34 -25.98
N PHE A 146 -2.81 -3.39 -26.65
CA PHE A 146 -2.14 -2.26 -26.00
C PHE A 146 -3.10 -1.43 -25.15
N GLU A 147 -4.31 -1.14 -25.64
CA GLU A 147 -5.26 -0.27 -24.94
C GLU A 147 -5.79 -0.92 -23.66
N GLN A 148 -6.07 -2.23 -23.69
CA GLN A 148 -6.45 -2.98 -22.49
C GLN A 148 -5.30 -3.01 -21.47
N ASN A 149 -4.07 -3.20 -21.95
CA ASN A 149 -2.91 -3.15 -21.07
C ASN A 149 -2.73 -1.77 -20.45
N LYS A 150 -2.94 -0.70 -21.22
CA LYS A 150 -2.88 0.69 -20.76
C LYS A 150 -3.93 0.95 -19.68
N GLN A 151 -5.18 0.58 -19.91
CA GLN A 151 -6.26 0.75 -18.92
C GLN A 151 -5.96 0.04 -17.60
N LYS A 152 -5.51 -1.21 -17.65
CA LYS A 152 -5.10 -1.95 -16.45
C LYS A 152 -3.89 -1.30 -15.76
N ALA A 153 -2.87 -0.88 -16.51
CA ALA A 153 -1.71 -0.20 -15.95
C ALA A 153 -2.06 1.13 -15.27
N LYS A 154 -3.09 1.84 -15.77
CA LYS A 154 -3.61 3.07 -15.16
C LYS A 154 -4.21 2.80 -13.78
N LEU A 155 -5.00 1.74 -13.64
CA LEU A 155 -5.61 1.37 -12.35
C LEU A 155 -4.53 1.04 -11.31
N VAL A 156 -3.56 0.21 -11.68
CA VAL A 156 -2.43 -0.14 -10.80
C VAL A 156 -1.58 1.09 -10.47
N LEU A 157 -1.44 2.05 -11.41
CA LEU A 157 -0.70 3.28 -11.13
C LEU A 157 -1.40 4.12 -10.07
N LEU A 158 -2.72 4.26 -10.17
CA LEU A 158 -3.52 4.98 -9.18
C LEU A 158 -3.40 4.35 -7.79
N GLU A 159 -3.53 3.02 -7.71
CA GLU A 159 -3.39 2.25 -6.45
C GLU A 159 -2.02 2.51 -5.79
N LYS A 160 -0.92 2.42 -6.56
CA LYS A 160 0.41 2.71 -6.01
C LYS A 160 0.59 4.16 -5.55
N LEU A 161 -0.04 5.12 -6.24
CA LEU A 161 0.00 6.52 -5.82
C LEU A 161 -0.81 6.74 -4.53
N GLU A 162 -1.92 6.03 -4.38
CA GLU A 162 -2.74 6.03 -3.16
C GLU A 162 -2.01 5.40 -1.99
N GLU A 163 -1.38 4.24 -2.18
CA GLU A 163 -0.50 3.60 -1.19
C GLU A 163 0.61 4.57 -0.73
N HIS A 164 1.28 5.20 -1.68
CA HIS A 164 2.36 6.16 -1.38
C HIS A 164 1.86 7.40 -0.63
N LEU A 165 0.66 7.90 -0.97
CA LEU A 165 0.02 9.00 -0.24
C LEU A 165 -0.37 8.58 1.19
N ASN A 166 -0.86 7.35 1.36
CA ASN A 166 -1.24 6.81 2.67
C ASN A 166 -0.04 6.71 3.61
N LEU A 167 1.17 6.47 3.10
CA LEU A 167 2.40 6.57 3.90
C LEU A 167 2.60 7.98 4.44
N TRP A 168 2.42 9.01 3.62
CA TRP A 168 2.52 10.41 4.06
C TRP A 168 1.46 10.78 5.08
N GLN A 169 0.22 10.33 4.88
CA GLN A 169 -0.87 10.54 5.85
C GLN A 169 -0.56 9.85 7.18
N THR A 170 -0.13 8.58 7.13
CA THR A 170 0.28 7.80 8.32
C THR A 170 1.40 8.51 9.07
N LEU A 171 2.42 8.99 8.36
CA LEU A 171 3.53 9.73 8.96
C LEU A 171 3.05 11.00 9.68
N ILE A 172 2.17 11.78 9.04
CA ILE A 172 1.65 13.04 9.61
C ILE A 172 0.76 12.78 10.83
N GLU A 173 -0.15 11.82 10.76
CA GLU A 173 -1.09 11.50 11.84
C GLU A 173 -0.43 10.93 13.10
N ASN A 174 0.67 10.19 12.90
CA ASN A 174 1.37 9.51 13.99
C ASN A 174 2.57 10.30 14.54
N SER A 175 2.93 11.41 13.91
CA SER A 175 4.02 12.29 14.38
C SER A 175 3.58 13.20 15.53
N PRO A 176 4.46 13.50 16.51
CA PRO A 176 4.11 14.28 17.69
C PRO A 176 3.92 15.79 17.44
N GLY A 177 4.10 16.29 16.20
CA GLY A 177 3.99 17.71 15.87
C GLY A 177 3.83 17.97 14.38
N LYS A 178 3.64 19.25 14.02
CA LYS A 178 3.47 19.69 12.63
C LYS A 178 4.74 19.42 11.82
N ILE A 179 4.63 18.57 10.81
CA ILE A 179 5.73 18.26 9.90
C ILE A 179 5.82 19.35 8.83
N ASN A 180 7.03 19.84 8.58
CA ASN A 180 7.32 20.62 7.37
C ASN A 180 7.70 19.64 6.24
N ILE A 181 6.82 19.49 5.26
CA ILE A 181 6.94 18.51 4.16
C ILE A 181 8.21 18.75 3.35
N GLU A 182 8.50 20.00 2.97
CA GLU A 182 9.70 20.35 2.20
C GLU A 182 10.97 19.92 2.93
N LYS A 183 11.13 20.38 4.18
CA LYS A 183 12.29 20.04 4.99
C LYS A 183 12.41 18.53 5.19
N LYS A 184 11.29 17.84 5.39
CA LYS A 184 11.28 16.38 5.56
C LYS A 184 11.77 15.68 4.29
N ILE A 185 11.24 16.05 3.12
CA ILE A 185 11.66 15.48 1.83
C ILE A 185 13.14 15.75 1.57
N PHE A 186 13.59 16.99 1.73
CA PHE A 186 15.00 17.34 1.55
C PHE A 186 15.92 16.52 2.48
N ASN A 187 15.54 16.36 3.75
CA ASN A 187 16.31 15.54 4.68
C ASN A 187 16.37 14.06 4.24
N LEU A 188 15.26 13.49 3.78
CA LEU A 188 15.20 12.09 3.33
C LEU A 188 15.97 11.85 2.01
N VAL A 189 16.10 12.88 1.18
CA VAL A 189 16.79 12.78 -0.12
C VAL A 189 18.30 13.06 0.00
N VAL A 190 18.69 14.03 0.83
CA VAL A 190 20.07 14.55 0.89
C VAL A 190 20.93 13.83 1.94
N ILE A 191 20.33 13.38 3.06
CA ILE A 191 21.09 12.74 4.14
C ILE A 191 21.32 11.26 3.77
N LYS A 192 22.50 11.00 3.19
CA LYS A 192 23.14 9.67 3.15
C LYS A 192 24.45 9.72 3.92
#